data_AF-A0A3N5GGH0-F1
#
_entry.id   AF-A0A3N5GGH0-F1
#
_cell.length_a   1.000
_cell.length_b   1.000
_cell.length_c   1.000
_cell.angle_alpha   90.00
_cell.angle_beta   90.00
_cell.angle_gamma   90.00
#
_symmetry.space_group_name_H-M   'P 1'
#
loop_
_entity.id
_entity.type
_entity.pdbx_description
1 polymer ?
#
loop_
_entity_poly.entity_id
_entity_poly.type
_entity_poly.pdbx_seq_one_letter_code
_entity_poly.pdbx_strand_id
1 'polypeptide(L)'
;MSSSVGERAERTSIRVERASDRRIRERNKLYYRFLHWPIWIWVFFIAPGPLTFDLFARGFDRRMAIWLGVVLSGTGLAGLRGRLPGVEPRPYIIRFTEDKPNPLYRRVCYTFAWSAAITFAVLNMTGLIVAVVTGRWVLAQIYEVAYFPIAGSIWLLGLSGHLPRVMASTKNEGHERRYFYGTIWAVCLAQPVLGVLWNVLPQTRVGDFIKLAVFASILGFVGWLASRGVLPRTRPIVPGELAVSD
;
A
#
# COMPACT_ATOMS: atom_id res chain seq x y z
N MET A 1 -14.39 -25.52 -42.84
CA MET A 1 -13.82 -25.57 -41.48
C MET A 1 -12.72 -24.50 -41.35
N SER A 2 -13.10 -23.22 -41.19
CA SER A 2 -12.15 -22.13 -40.91
C SER A 2 -12.84 -21.06 -40.07
N SER A 3 -13.39 -21.49 -38.94
CA SER A 3 -14.18 -20.67 -38.02
C SER A 3 -13.86 -21.00 -36.56
N SER A 4 -12.60 -21.28 -36.24
CA SER A 4 -12.17 -21.59 -34.87
C SER A 4 -10.87 -20.91 -34.43
N VAL A 5 -10.27 -20.06 -35.27
CA VAL A 5 -9.08 -19.26 -34.90
C VAL A 5 -9.47 -17.86 -34.42
N GLY A 6 -10.72 -17.44 -34.65
CA GLY A 6 -11.23 -16.10 -34.31
C GLY A 6 -11.68 -15.89 -32.86
N GLU A 7 -11.68 -16.91 -32.00
CA GLU A 7 -12.45 -16.85 -30.73
C GLU A 7 -11.68 -17.23 -29.45
N ARG A 8 -10.40 -17.60 -29.55
CA ARG A 8 -9.59 -18.01 -28.38
C ARG A 8 -8.55 -17.00 -27.89
N ALA A 9 -8.58 -15.79 -28.43
CA ALA A 9 -7.78 -14.68 -27.93
C ALA A 9 -8.68 -13.48 -27.62
N GLU A 10 -9.69 -13.68 -26.77
CA GLU A 10 -10.12 -12.61 -25.87
C GLU A 10 -8.94 -12.34 -24.93
N ARG A 11 -7.96 -11.62 -25.47
CA ARG A 11 -6.78 -11.10 -24.79
C ARG A 11 -7.36 -10.25 -23.67
N THR A 12 -7.32 -10.73 -22.43
CA THR A 12 -7.86 -10.03 -21.26
C THR A 12 -7.26 -8.64 -21.20
N SER A 13 -7.95 -7.66 -21.78
CA SER A 13 -7.37 -6.36 -22.06
C SER A 13 -7.23 -5.62 -20.73
N ILE A 14 -5.99 -5.47 -20.27
CA ILE A 14 -5.70 -4.68 -19.08
C ILE A 14 -6.21 -3.26 -19.37
N ARG A 15 -7.04 -2.71 -18.48
CA ARG A 15 -7.56 -1.35 -18.63
C ARG A 15 -6.39 -0.37 -18.50
N VAL A 16 -6.13 0.41 -19.54
CA VAL A 16 -5.06 1.43 -19.57
C VAL A 16 -5.65 2.85 -19.54
N GLU A 17 -4.86 3.81 -19.07
CA GLU A 17 -5.14 5.24 -19.11
C GLU A 17 -4.10 5.90 -20.03
N ARG A 18 -4.52 6.70 -21.02
CA ARG A 18 -3.57 7.42 -21.87
C ARG A 18 -3.11 8.70 -21.16
N ALA A 19 -1.83 9.02 -21.25
CA ALA A 19 -1.28 10.23 -20.65
C ALA A 19 -1.89 11.52 -21.25
N SER A 20 -2.26 11.50 -22.54
CA SER A 20 -2.91 12.60 -23.27
C SER A 20 -4.26 13.00 -22.67
N ASP A 21 -5.01 12.03 -22.17
CA ASP A 21 -6.40 12.22 -21.73
C ASP A 21 -6.46 12.83 -20.30
N ARG A 22 -5.30 13.01 -19.67
CA ARG A 22 -5.20 13.43 -18.28
C ARG A 22 -5.18 14.94 -18.19
N ARG A 23 -6.14 15.47 -17.44
CA ARG A 23 -6.14 16.88 -17.04
C ARG A 23 -4.92 17.20 -16.19
N ILE A 24 -3.98 17.95 -16.77
CA ILE A 24 -2.83 18.53 -16.07
C ILE A 24 -3.34 19.63 -15.13
N ARG A 25 -2.78 19.68 -13.92
CA ARG A 25 -3.11 20.70 -12.92
C ARG A 25 -1.83 21.39 -12.49
N GLU A 26 -1.89 22.72 -12.37
CA GLU A 26 -0.78 23.51 -11.86
C GLU A 26 -0.69 23.51 -10.33
N ARG A 27 -1.82 23.23 -9.66
CA ARG A 27 -1.91 23.19 -8.20
C ARG A 27 -2.64 21.94 -7.73
N ASN A 28 -2.23 21.42 -6.59
CA ASN A 28 -2.95 20.36 -5.90
C ASN A 28 -4.21 20.92 -5.24
N LYS A 29 -5.23 20.06 -5.12
CA LYS A 29 -6.48 20.42 -4.44
C LYS A 29 -6.18 20.61 -2.95
N LEU A 30 -6.64 21.71 -2.34
CA LEU A 30 -6.35 22.01 -0.93
C LEU A 30 -6.80 20.90 0.00
N TYR A 31 -8.03 20.40 -0.18
CA TYR A 31 -8.54 19.30 0.64
C TYR A 31 -7.71 18.02 0.48
N TYR A 32 -7.13 17.74 -0.70
CA TYR A 32 -6.22 16.60 -0.86
C TYR A 32 -5.02 16.76 0.07
N ARG A 33 -4.44 17.96 0.14
CA ARG A 33 -3.25 18.22 0.96
C ARG A 33 -3.53 18.01 2.45
N PHE A 34 -4.69 18.48 2.92
CA PHE A 34 -5.11 18.25 4.31
C PHE A 34 -5.41 16.77 4.58
N LEU A 35 -6.14 16.09 3.70
CA LEU A 35 -6.52 14.68 3.91
C LEU A 35 -5.34 13.70 3.82
N HIS A 36 -4.23 14.06 3.17
CA HIS A 36 -3.04 13.19 3.13
C HIS A 36 -2.23 13.24 4.42
N TRP A 37 -2.35 14.31 5.23
CA TRP A 37 -1.57 14.40 6.46
C TRP A 37 -1.95 13.33 7.51
N PRO A 38 -3.25 13.09 7.82
CA PRO A 38 -3.66 11.97 8.67
C PRO A 38 -3.18 10.60 8.19
N ILE A 39 -3.12 10.38 6.87
CA ILE A 39 -2.62 9.13 6.29
C ILE A 39 -1.14 8.94 6.64
N TRP A 40 -0.33 9.98 6.51
CA TRP A 40 1.09 9.90 6.86
C TRP A 40 1.31 9.76 8.37
N ILE A 41 0.52 10.46 9.19
CA ILE A 41 0.53 10.24 10.65
C ILE A 41 0.29 8.76 10.94
N TRP A 42 -0.74 8.16 10.35
CA TRP A 42 -1.06 6.75 10.56
C TRP A 42 0.09 5.82 10.15
N VAL A 43 0.62 5.98 8.93
CA VAL A 43 1.72 5.12 8.42
C VAL A 43 2.95 5.16 9.32
N PHE A 44 3.36 6.33 9.80
CA PHE A 44 4.53 6.45 10.67
C PHE A 44 4.21 6.06 12.12
N PHE A 45 3.00 6.32 12.60
CA PHE A 45 2.58 5.95 13.95
C PHE A 45 2.62 4.44 14.16
N ILE A 46 2.17 3.66 13.17
CA ILE A 46 2.18 2.19 13.24
C ILE A 46 3.53 1.56 12.90
N ALA A 47 4.54 2.35 12.51
CA ALA A 47 5.83 1.84 12.07
C ALA A 47 6.59 1.04 13.17
N PRO A 48 6.47 1.35 14.47
CA PRO A 48 6.92 0.46 15.53
C PRO A 48 5.86 -0.63 15.76
N GLY A 49 6.05 -1.79 15.12
CA GLY A 49 5.08 -2.89 15.14
C GLY A 49 4.66 -3.37 16.53
N PRO A 50 5.60 -3.61 17.46
CA PRO A 50 5.25 -4.01 18.83
C PRO A 50 4.37 -2.98 19.56
N LEU A 51 4.60 -1.67 19.34
CA LEU A 51 3.71 -0.64 19.89
C LEU A 51 2.31 -0.70 19.27
N THR A 52 2.21 -1.06 17.99
CA THR A 52 0.91 -1.25 17.32
C THR A 52 0.17 -2.46 17.88
N PHE A 53 0.88 -3.57 18.14
CA PHE A 53 0.27 -4.73 18.79
C PHE A 53 -0.25 -4.36 20.19
N ASP A 54 0.57 -3.67 20.98
CA ASP A 54 0.21 -3.19 22.32
C ASP A 54 -1.00 -2.25 22.30
N LEU A 55 -1.13 -1.40 21.28
CA LEU A 55 -2.28 -0.51 21.14
C LEU A 55 -3.60 -1.28 21.13
N PHE A 56 -3.65 -2.40 20.40
CA PHE A 56 -4.85 -3.22 20.30
C PHE A 56 -5.00 -4.20 21.47
N ALA A 57 -3.90 -4.69 22.04
CA ALA A 57 -3.92 -5.66 23.12
C ALA A 57 -4.16 -5.03 24.51
N ARG A 58 -3.61 -3.83 24.74
CA ARG A 58 -3.54 -3.18 26.06
C ARG A 58 -4.08 -1.75 26.07
N GLY A 59 -4.32 -1.15 24.90
CA GLY A 59 -4.79 0.23 24.77
C GLY A 59 -3.65 1.24 24.63
N PHE A 60 -4.02 2.52 24.64
CA PHE A 60 -3.09 3.63 24.40
C PHE A 60 -2.31 4.01 25.67
N ASP A 61 -0.98 4.04 25.57
CA ASP A 61 -0.09 4.32 26.72
C ASP A 61 0.84 5.53 26.49
N ARG A 62 1.68 5.83 27.50
CA ARG A 62 2.64 6.95 27.45
C ARG A 62 3.67 6.79 26.32
N ARG A 63 4.09 5.56 25.99
CA ARG A 63 5.08 5.31 24.91
C ARG A 63 4.47 5.68 23.57
N MET A 64 3.20 5.31 23.35
CA MET A 64 2.43 5.67 22.17
C MET A 64 2.16 7.18 22.12
N ALA A 65 1.86 7.83 23.24
CA ALA A 65 1.68 9.28 23.30
C ALA A 65 2.94 10.04 22.87
N ILE A 66 4.11 9.65 23.40
CA ILE A 66 5.40 10.25 23.04
C ILE A 66 5.68 10.03 21.55
N TRP A 67 5.51 8.79 21.06
CA TRP A 67 5.73 8.47 19.65
C TRP A 67 4.79 9.23 18.72
N LEU A 68 3.51 9.31 19.07
CA LEU A 68 2.53 10.10 18.33
C LEU A 68 2.94 11.57 18.27
N GLY A 69 3.43 12.15 19.37
CA GLY A 69 3.95 13.52 19.40
C GLY A 69 5.13 13.75 18.44
N VAL A 70 6.07 12.79 18.38
CA VAL A 70 7.19 12.81 17.42
C VAL A 70 6.67 12.75 15.98
N VAL A 71 5.75 11.83 15.69
CA VAL A 71 5.17 11.65 14.35
C VAL A 71 4.37 12.88 13.92
N LEU A 72 3.54 13.44 14.79
CA LEU A 72 2.76 14.66 14.52
C LEU A 72 3.69 15.84 14.21
N SER A 73 4.75 16.01 15.00
CA SER A 73 5.71 17.09 14.79
C SER A 73 6.47 16.93 13.47
N GLY A 74 6.99 15.73 13.21
CA GLY A 74 7.75 15.44 11.99
C GLY A 74 6.90 15.55 10.72
N THR A 75 5.74 14.90 10.71
CA THR A 75 4.82 14.93 9.56
C THR A 75 4.17 16.30 9.39
N GLY A 76 3.82 16.99 10.48
CA GLY A 76 3.26 18.34 10.42
C GLY A 76 4.25 19.32 9.80
N LEU A 77 5.51 19.28 10.24
CA LEU A 77 6.57 20.12 9.68
C LEU A 77 6.85 19.80 8.21
N ALA A 78 6.88 18.51 7.84
CA ALA A 78 7.02 18.09 6.44
C ALA A 78 5.81 18.52 5.60
N GLY A 79 4.61 18.42 6.14
CA GLY A 79 3.36 18.84 5.49
C GLY A 79 3.31 20.34 5.24
N LEU A 80 3.67 21.17 6.23
CA LEU A 80 3.78 22.63 6.09
C LEU A 80 4.79 23.02 5.00
N ARG A 81 5.89 22.28 4.87
CA ARG A 81 6.89 22.46 3.81
C ARG A 81 6.50 21.85 2.47
N GLY A 82 5.33 21.20 2.37
CA GLY A 82 4.90 20.51 1.15
C GLY A 82 5.79 19.33 0.76
N ARG A 83 6.42 18.67 1.73
CA ARG A 83 7.36 17.54 1.57
C ARG A 83 6.76 16.22 2.08
N LEU A 84 5.48 16.00 1.81
CA LEU A 84 4.79 14.73 2.01
C LEU A 84 4.03 14.38 0.73
N PRO A 85 4.02 13.12 0.28
CA PRO A 85 3.28 12.75 -0.92
C PRO A 85 1.78 13.05 -0.78
N GLY A 86 1.24 13.84 -1.70
CA GLY A 86 -0.14 14.33 -1.71
C GLY A 86 -0.35 15.67 -0.98
N VAL A 87 0.65 16.16 -0.25
CA VAL A 87 0.62 17.47 0.46
C VAL A 87 1.35 18.56 -0.34
N GLU A 88 2.03 18.20 -1.42
CA GLU A 88 2.78 19.14 -2.26
C GLU A 88 1.86 20.24 -2.80
N PRO A 89 2.32 21.50 -2.94
CA PRO A 89 1.52 22.59 -3.50
C PRO A 89 1.13 22.36 -4.96
N ARG A 90 1.99 21.65 -5.70
CA ARG A 90 1.83 21.32 -7.12
C ARG A 90 2.03 19.82 -7.31
N PRO A 91 1.34 19.17 -8.26
CA PRO A 91 1.61 17.77 -8.58
C PRO A 91 3.08 17.60 -8.99
N TYR A 92 3.82 16.76 -8.28
CA TYR A 92 5.22 16.52 -8.58
C TYR A 92 5.41 15.79 -9.92
N ILE A 93 4.56 14.78 -10.17
CA ILE A 93 4.54 14.04 -11.43
C ILE A 93 3.35 14.46 -12.25
N ILE A 94 3.67 15.14 -13.34
CA ILE A 94 2.70 15.57 -14.34
C ILE A 94 2.71 14.56 -15.49
N ARG A 95 3.89 14.11 -15.92
CA ARG A 95 4.10 13.12 -16.97
C ARG A 95 4.69 11.85 -16.36
N PHE A 96 3.89 10.79 -16.33
CA PHE A 96 4.21 9.53 -15.62
C PHE A 96 5.15 8.60 -16.40
N THR A 97 5.64 9.08 -17.53
CA THR A 97 6.62 8.46 -18.43
C THR A 97 7.93 9.24 -18.46
N GLU A 98 7.99 10.39 -17.79
CA GLU A 98 9.16 11.27 -17.77
C GLU A 98 10.20 10.78 -16.77
N ASP A 99 11.48 10.84 -17.16
CA ASP A 99 12.59 10.50 -16.29
C ASP A 99 12.96 11.72 -15.43
N LYS A 100 12.45 11.78 -14.20
CA LYS A 100 12.80 12.79 -13.20
C LYS A 100 13.35 12.15 -11.93
N PRO A 101 14.31 12.80 -11.25
CA PRO A 101 14.83 12.31 -9.97
C PRO A 101 13.71 12.22 -8.95
N ASN A 102 13.53 11.09 -8.28
CA ASN A 102 12.48 10.90 -7.29
C ASN A 102 12.90 11.57 -5.95
N PRO A 103 12.14 12.56 -5.44
CA PRO A 103 12.49 13.27 -4.22
C PRO A 103 12.64 12.34 -3.02
N LEU A 104 13.66 12.60 -2.19
CA LEU A 104 13.98 11.78 -1.03
C LEU A 104 12.77 11.59 -0.09
N TYR A 105 11.99 12.66 0.16
CA TYR A 105 10.81 12.57 1.02
C TYR A 105 9.77 11.58 0.47
N ARG A 106 9.59 11.49 -0.86
CA ARG A 106 8.68 10.52 -1.48
C ARG A 106 9.20 9.11 -1.30
N ARG A 107 10.49 8.90 -1.55
CA ARG A 107 11.15 7.60 -1.37
C ARG A 107 10.99 7.10 0.07
N VAL A 108 11.31 7.93 1.07
CA VAL A 108 11.13 7.61 2.49
C VAL A 108 9.68 7.26 2.79
N CYS A 109 8.73 8.12 2.44
CA CYS A 109 7.31 7.90 2.72
C CYS A 109 6.79 6.61 2.07
N TYR A 110 7.13 6.33 0.81
CA TYR A 110 6.72 5.10 0.14
C TYR A 110 7.41 3.85 0.70
N THR A 111 8.65 3.93 1.19
CA THR A 111 9.30 2.83 1.91
C THR A 111 8.50 2.44 3.14
N PHE A 112 8.14 3.41 3.98
CA PHE A 112 7.34 3.14 5.18
C PHE A 112 5.93 2.66 4.84
N ALA A 113 5.30 3.20 3.79
CA ALA A 113 3.99 2.74 3.34
C ALA A 113 4.03 1.29 2.83
N TRP A 114 5.05 0.90 2.06
CA TRP A 114 5.27 -0.48 1.65
C TRP A 114 5.53 -1.40 2.84
N SER A 115 6.36 -0.96 3.79
CA SER A 115 6.64 -1.71 5.02
C SER A 115 5.37 -1.96 5.81
N ALA A 116 4.55 -0.93 6.07
CA ALA A 116 3.28 -1.11 6.75
C ALA A 116 2.35 -2.07 5.97
N ALA A 117 2.19 -1.87 4.67
CA ALA A 117 1.29 -2.70 3.87
C ALA A 117 1.69 -4.18 3.87
N ILE A 118 2.99 -4.49 3.72
CA ILE A 118 3.47 -5.87 3.64
C ILE A 118 3.58 -6.49 5.03
N THR A 119 4.24 -5.83 5.98
CA THR A 119 4.58 -6.43 7.28
C THR A 119 3.31 -6.85 8.04
N PHE A 120 2.32 -5.97 8.15
CA PHE A 120 1.06 -6.31 8.85
C PHE A 120 0.27 -7.40 8.11
N ALA A 121 0.28 -7.43 6.78
CA ALA A 121 -0.41 -8.48 6.03
C ALA A 121 0.25 -9.86 6.23
N VAL A 122 1.58 -9.91 6.15
CA VAL A 122 2.36 -11.13 6.36
C VAL A 122 2.21 -11.64 7.78
N LEU A 123 2.34 -10.79 8.80
CA LEU A 123 2.24 -11.22 10.20
C LEU A 123 0.86 -11.80 10.52
N ASN A 124 -0.22 -11.12 10.09
CA ASN A 124 -1.58 -11.62 10.31
C ASN A 124 -1.85 -12.92 9.55
N MET A 125 -1.38 -13.02 8.30
CA MET A 125 -1.47 -14.27 7.52
C MET A 125 -0.74 -15.41 8.25
N THR A 126 0.49 -15.18 8.67
CA THR A 126 1.32 -16.18 9.37
C THR A 126 0.67 -16.62 10.68
N GLY A 127 0.18 -15.68 11.50
CA GLY A 127 -0.49 -16.02 12.75
C GLY A 127 -1.75 -16.86 12.55
N LEU A 128 -2.55 -16.54 11.53
CA LEU A 128 -3.72 -17.34 11.15
C LEU A 128 -3.34 -18.74 10.67
N ILE A 129 -2.31 -18.86 9.82
CA ILE A 129 -1.80 -20.17 9.37
C ILE A 129 -1.34 -21.00 10.56
N VAL A 130 -0.55 -20.42 11.46
CA VAL A 130 -0.06 -21.11 12.67
C VAL A 130 -1.24 -21.55 13.54
N ALA A 131 -2.23 -20.69 13.76
CA ALA A 131 -3.42 -21.01 14.55
C ALA A 131 -4.22 -22.17 13.92
N VAL A 132 -4.40 -22.15 12.61
CA VAL A 132 -5.10 -23.23 11.88
C VAL A 132 -4.31 -24.53 11.91
N VAL A 133 -2.98 -24.52 11.79
CA VAL A 133 -2.17 -25.74 11.76
C VAL A 133 -2.02 -26.34 13.15
N THR A 134 -1.73 -25.52 14.15
CA THR A 134 -1.33 -25.96 15.50
C THR A 134 -2.47 -25.92 16.53
N GLY A 135 -3.56 -25.21 16.25
CA GLY A 135 -4.61 -24.91 17.21
C GLY A 135 -4.21 -23.89 18.29
N ARG A 136 -3.05 -23.22 18.14
CA ARG A 136 -2.53 -22.25 19.12
C ARG A 136 -2.45 -20.85 18.53
N TRP A 137 -2.98 -19.87 19.26
CA TRP A 137 -2.82 -18.46 18.92
C TRP A 137 -1.54 -17.89 19.52
N VAL A 138 -0.55 -17.58 18.68
CA VAL A 138 0.77 -17.08 19.09
C VAL A 138 1.19 -15.81 18.32
N LEU A 139 0.22 -14.98 17.94
CA LEU A 139 0.47 -13.80 17.13
C LEU A 139 1.40 -12.80 17.83
N ALA A 140 1.28 -12.63 19.15
CA ALA A 140 2.12 -11.73 19.94
C ALA A 140 3.61 -12.09 19.79
N GLN A 141 3.95 -13.37 19.98
CA GLN A 141 5.31 -13.87 19.88
C GLN A 141 5.84 -13.69 18.45
N ILE A 142 5.00 -13.97 17.44
CA ILE A 142 5.35 -13.74 16.04
C ILE A 142 5.66 -12.25 15.79
N TYR A 143 4.87 -11.32 16.33
CA TYR A 143 5.13 -9.88 16.20
C TYR A 143 6.45 -9.47 16.87
N GLU A 144 6.73 -9.97 18.06
CA GLU A 144 7.96 -9.64 18.80
C GLU A 144 9.22 -10.05 18.02
N VAL A 145 9.22 -11.23 17.38
CA VAL A 145 10.42 -11.75 16.72
C VAL A 145 10.49 -11.44 15.24
N ALA A 146 9.36 -11.43 14.51
CA ALA A 146 9.34 -11.37 13.05
C ALA A 146 9.07 -9.97 12.50
N TYR A 147 8.51 -9.04 13.29
CA TYR A 147 8.17 -7.70 12.79
C TYR A 147 9.40 -6.97 12.22
N PHE A 148 10.45 -6.82 13.03
CA PHE A 148 11.64 -6.07 12.61
C PHE A 148 12.43 -6.75 11.49
N PRO A 149 12.60 -8.08 11.45
CA PRO A 149 13.17 -8.75 10.27
C PRO A 149 12.41 -8.48 8.98
N ILE A 150 11.07 -8.56 8.99
CA ILE A 150 10.25 -8.29 7.79
C ILE A 150 10.33 -6.81 7.42
N ALA A 151 10.05 -5.92 8.37
CA ALA A 151 10.07 -4.47 8.14
C ALA A 151 11.45 -3.98 7.67
N GLY A 152 12.52 -4.43 8.33
CA GLY A 152 13.90 -4.13 7.99
C GLY A 152 14.26 -4.57 6.57
N SER A 153 13.79 -5.75 6.14
CA SER A 153 13.98 -6.21 4.76
C SER A 153 13.31 -5.28 3.75
N ILE A 154 12.09 -4.81 4.03
CA ILE A 154 11.40 -3.83 3.18
C ILE A 154 12.12 -2.47 3.23
N TRP A 155 12.66 -2.05 4.37
CA TRP A 155 13.42 -0.81 4.48
C TRP A 155 14.72 -0.87 3.67
N LEU A 156 15.42 -2.00 3.67
CA LEU A 156 16.60 -2.21 2.83
C LEU A 156 16.24 -2.16 1.33
N LEU A 157 15.14 -2.78 0.92
CA LEU A 157 14.61 -2.68 -0.45
C LEU A 157 14.23 -1.23 -0.83
N GLY A 158 13.69 -0.48 0.13
CA GLY A 158 13.36 0.92 -0.06
C GLY A 158 14.60 1.82 -0.17
N LEU A 159 15.58 1.61 0.69
CA LEU A 159 16.86 2.35 0.67
C LEU A 159 17.60 2.12 -0.65
N SER A 160 17.66 0.87 -1.12
CA SER A 160 18.21 0.49 -2.42
C SER A 160 17.36 0.94 -3.62
N GLY A 161 16.13 1.40 -3.39
CA GLY A 161 15.26 1.92 -4.45
C GLY A 161 14.68 0.83 -5.35
N HIS A 162 14.49 -0.40 -4.84
CA HIS A 162 13.90 -1.51 -5.59
C HIS A 162 12.37 -1.62 -5.42
N LEU A 163 11.78 -0.86 -4.49
CA LEU A 163 10.34 -0.84 -4.32
C LEU A 163 9.67 0.07 -5.36
N PRO A 164 8.51 -0.33 -5.94
CA PRO A 164 7.75 0.52 -6.84
C PRO A 164 7.47 1.89 -6.21
N ARG A 165 7.70 2.98 -6.96
CA ARG A 165 7.60 4.39 -6.49
C ARG A 165 8.69 4.86 -5.50
N VAL A 166 9.64 4.00 -5.13
CA VAL A 166 10.81 4.34 -4.27
C VAL A 166 12.10 4.42 -5.08
N MET A 167 12.07 4.00 -6.34
CA MET A 167 13.20 4.10 -7.27
C MET A 167 13.78 5.51 -7.33
N ALA A 168 15.07 5.60 -7.67
CA ALA A 168 15.76 6.89 -7.79
C ALA A 168 15.20 7.76 -8.93
N SER A 169 14.59 7.14 -9.94
CA SER A 169 13.89 7.81 -11.04
C SER A 169 12.38 7.56 -10.97
N THR A 170 11.62 8.50 -11.50
CA THR A 170 10.17 8.40 -11.71
C THR A 170 9.80 7.81 -13.09
N LYS A 171 10.79 7.39 -13.87
CA LYS A 171 10.59 6.61 -15.10
C LYS A 171 9.75 5.37 -14.79
N ASN A 172 8.77 5.08 -15.66
CA ASN A 172 7.81 3.98 -15.50
C ASN A 172 6.86 4.07 -14.30
N GLU A 173 6.83 5.19 -13.56
CA GLU A 173 5.94 5.30 -12.39
C GLU A 173 4.46 5.15 -12.77
N GLY A 174 4.09 5.49 -14.01
CA GLY A 174 2.76 5.26 -14.58
C GLY A 174 2.33 3.80 -14.59
N HIS A 175 3.29 2.88 -14.74
CA HIS A 175 3.06 1.44 -14.65
C HIS A 175 3.18 0.95 -13.21
N GLU A 176 4.26 1.31 -12.52
CA GLU A 176 4.59 0.81 -11.18
C GLU A 176 3.58 1.17 -10.10
N ARG A 177 2.91 2.32 -10.23
CA ARG A 177 1.90 2.78 -9.27
C ARG A 177 0.83 1.73 -9.00
N ARG A 178 0.53 0.86 -9.98
CA ARG A 178 -0.53 -0.15 -9.87
C ARG A 178 -0.25 -1.16 -8.77
N TYR A 179 1.01 -1.52 -8.57
CA TYR A 179 1.39 -2.50 -7.56
C TYR A 179 1.19 -1.89 -6.17
N PHE A 180 1.65 -0.65 -5.97
CA PHE A 180 1.45 0.05 -4.71
C PHE A 180 -0.04 0.25 -4.40
N TYR A 181 -0.81 0.84 -5.33
CA TYR A 181 -2.23 1.09 -5.09
C TYR A 181 -3.05 -0.19 -4.98
N GLY A 182 -2.70 -1.24 -5.73
CA GLY A 182 -3.33 -2.55 -5.61
C GLY A 182 -3.13 -3.15 -4.22
N THR A 183 -1.90 -3.11 -3.69
CA THR A 183 -1.60 -3.54 -2.32
C THR A 183 -2.38 -2.71 -1.30
N ILE A 184 -2.41 -1.38 -1.43
CA ILE A 184 -3.16 -0.51 -0.52
C ILE A 184 -4.65 -0.85 -0.53
N TRP A 185 -5.27 -1.03 -1.71
CA TRP A 185 -6.66 -1.47 -1.79
C TRP A 185 -6.89 -2.81 -1.08
N ALA A 186 -5.98 -3.77 -1.28
CA ALA A 186 -6.10 -5.10 -0.69
C ALA A 186 -6.02 -5.05 0.84
N VAL A 187 -5.00 -4.40 1.39
CA VAL A 187 -4.77 -4.38 2.84
C VAL A 187 -5.74 -3.47 3.59
N CYS A 188 -6.14 -2.34 3.00
CA CYS A 188 -7.14 -1.45 3.60
C CYS A 188 -8.54 -2.08 3.66
N LEU A 189 -8.81 -3.12 2.87
CA LEU A 189 -10.04 -3.91 2.98
C LEU A 189 -9.85 -5.14 3.87
N ALA A 190 -8.78 -5.90 3.65
CA ALA A 190 -8.56 -7.18 4.34
C ALA A 190 -8.31 -6.99 5.84
N GLN A 191 -7.53 -5.98 6.26
CA GLN A 191 -7.17 -5.79 7.67
C GLN A 191 -8.38 -5.41 8.53
N PRO A 192 -9.24 -4.44 8.15
CA PRO A 192 -10.45 -4.16 8.94
C PRO A 192 -11.43 -5.33 8.97
N VAL A 193 -11.63 -6.03 7.84
CA VAL A 193 -12.49 -7.22 7.81
C VAL A 193 -11.97 -8.30 8.76
N LEU A 194 -10.67 -8.57 8.74
CA LEU A 194 -10.06 -9.50 9.69
C LEU A 194 -10.26 -9.02 11.14
N GLY A 195 -10.09 -7.73 11.41
CA GLY A 195 -10.37 -7.16 12.73
C GLY A 195 -11.83 -7.36 13.18
N VAL A 196 -12.81 -7.23 12.28
CA VAL A 196 -14.21 -7.53 12.60
C VAL A 196 -14.41 -9.03 12.87
N LEU A 197 -13.88 -9.90 12.00
CA LEU A 197 -13.99 -11.35 12.18
C LEU A 197 -13.30 -11.84 13.45
N TRP A 198 -12.21 -11.19 13.86
CA TRP A 198 -11.53 -11.44 15.12
C TRP A 198 -12.44 -11.21 16.33
N ASN A 199 -13.28 -10.17 16.28
CA ASN A 199 -14.20 -9.82 17.35
C ASN A 199 -15.48 -10.66 17.36
N VAL A 200 -15.93 -11.14 16.20
CA VAL A 200 -17.24 -11.81 16.06
C VAL A 200 -17.12 -13.35 16.11
N LEU A 201 -16.06 -13.93 15.55
CA LEU A 201 -15.91 -15.39 15.49
C LEU A 201 -15.29 -15.96 16.76
N PRO A 202 -15.69 -17.18 17.16
CA PRO A 202 -15.10 -17.82 18.33
C PRO A 202 -13.62 -18.14 18.10
N GLN A 203 -12.84 -18.14 19.20
CA GLN A 203 -11.41 -18.48 19.22
C GLN A 203 -11.24 -20.01 19.15
N THR A 204 -11.56 -20.56 17.99
CA THR A 204 -11.48 -21.99 17.68
C THR A 204 -10.78 -22.18 16.34
N ARG A 205 -10.26 -23.39 16.11
CA ARG A 205 -9.60 -23.75 14.84
C ARG A 205 -10.49 -23.51 13.61
N VAL A 206 -11.79 -23.77 13.72
CA VAL A 206 -12.77 -23.50 12.65
C VAL A 206 -12.92 -21.99 12.43
N GLY A 207 -13.03 -21.22 13.51
CA GLY A 207 -13.06 -19.76 13.44
C GLY A 207 -11.81 -19.18 12.78
N ASP A 208 -10.62 -19.68 13.12
CA ASP A 208 -9.35 -19.23 12.53
C ASP A 208 -9.23 -19.62 11.05
N PHE A 209 -9.73 -20.80 10.67
CA PHE A 209 -9.81 -21.19 9.27
C PHE A 209 -10.70 -20.23 8.46
N ILE A 210 -11.86 -19.85 8.99
CA ILE A 210 -12.75 -18.88 8.35
C ILE A 210 -12.05 -17.51 8.21
N LYS A 211 -11.41 -17.03 9.28
CA LYS A 211 -10.64 -15.77 9.25
C LYS A 211 -9.55 -15.82 8.16
N LEU A 212 -8.78 -16.92 8.09
CA LEU A 212 -7.74 -17.13 7.09
C LEU A 212 -8.30 -17.14 5.67
N ALA A 213 -9.35 -17.94 5.44
CA ALA A 213 -9.97 -18.09 4.13
C ALA A 213 -10.50 -16.74 3.61
N VAL A 214 -11.21 -15.97 4.46
CA VAL A 214 -11.72 -14.64 4.09
C VAL A 214 -10.58 -13.66 3.84
N PHE A 215 -9.59 -13.61 4.73
CA PHE A 215 -8.45 -12.69 4.59
C PHE A 215 -7.66 -12.95 3.30
N ALA A 216 -7.31 -14.21 3.04
CA ALA A 216 -6.61 -14.61 1.82
C ALA A 216 -7.46 -14.36 0.56
N SER A 217 -8.77 -14.63 0.62
CA SER A 217 -9.68 -14.39 -0.50
C SER A 217 -9.77 -12.91 -0.87
N ILE A 218 -9.85 -12.02 0.12
CA ILE A 218 -9.86 -10.56 -0.13
C ILE A 218 -8.54 -10.13 -0.77
N LEU A 219 -7.39 -10.55 -0.22
CA LEU A 219 -6.09 -10.20 -0.78
C LEU A 219 -5.94 -10.67 -2.23
N GLY A 220 -6.31 -11.94 -2.50
CA GLY A 220 -6.26 -12.53 -3.83
C GLY A 220 -7.22 -11.85 -4.83
N PHE A 221 -8.47 -11.65 -4.42
CA PHE A 221 -9.51 -11.05 -5.27
C PHE A 221 -9.20 -9.58 -5.60
N VAL A 222 -8.83 -8.79 -4.60
CA VAL A 222 -8.48 -7.37 -4.81
C VAL A 222 -7.17 -7.26 -5.61
N GLY A 223 -6.20 -8.13 -5.37
CA GLY A 223 -4.98 -8.24 -6.16
C GLY A 223 -5.27 -8.56 -7.64
N TRP A 224 -6.22 -9.46 -7.90
CA TRP A 224 -6.69 -9.76 -9.24
C TRP A 224 -7.42 -8.58 -9.90
N LEU A 225 -8.27 -7.85 -9.18
CA LEU A 225 -8.89 -6.63 -9.71
C LEU A 225 -7.86 -5.55 -10.02
N ALA A 226 -6.83 -5.41 -9.17
CA ALA A 226 -5.74 -4.48 -9.37
C ALA A 226 -4.92 -4.82 -10.63
N SER A 227 -4.57 -6.09 -10.83
CA SER A 227 -3.79 -6.55 -12.00
C SER A 227 -4.52 -6.30 -13.33
N ARG A 228 -5.86 -6.32 -13.32
CA ARG A 228 -6.69 -5.98 -14.49
C ARG A 228 -6.95 -4.48 -14.68
N GLY A 229 -6.44 -3.60 -13.80
CA GLY A 229 -6.67 -2.16 -13.89
C GLY A 229 -8.12 -1.74 -13.58
N VAL A 230 -8.89 -2.57 -12.86
CA VAL A 230 -10.28 -2.29 -12.53
C VAL A 230 -10.39 -1.22 -11.45
N LEU A 231 -9.48 -1.27 -10.47
CA LEU A 231 -9.49 -0.37 -9.32
C LEU A 231 -8.96 1.03 -9.64
N PRO A 232 -9.39 2.06 -8.89
CA PRO A 232 -8.84 3.40 -9.02
C PRO A 232 -7.31 3.40 -8.85
N ARG A 233 -6.62 4.07 -9.78
CA ARG A 233 -5.15 4.21 -9.83
C ARG A 233 -4.35 2.92 -10.06
N THR A 234 -4.99 1.81 -10.43
CA THR A 234 -4.27 0.58 -10.85
C THR A 234 -4.15 0.42 -12.36
N ARG A 235 -4.82 1.28 -13.15
CA ARG A 235 -4.63 1.35 -14.60
C ARG A 235 -3.21 1.85 -14.91
N PRO A 236 -2.42 1.10 -15.71
CA PRO A 236 -1.16 1.61 -16.23
C PRO A 236 -1.40 2.88 -17.05
N ILE A 237 -0.54 3.88 -16.87
CA ILE A 237 -0.53 5.05 -17.74
C ILE A 237 0.44 4.79 -18.88
N VAL A 238 -0.08 4.80 -20.10
CA VAL A 238 0.72 4.65 -21.33
C VAL A 238 0.91 6.02 -22.00
N PRO A 239 1.98 6.22 -22.81
CA PRO A 239 2.06 7.37 -23.69
C PRO A 239 0.76 7.52 -24.52
N GLY A 240 0.35 8.77 -24.77
CA GLY A 240 -0.76 9.04 -25.70
C GLY A 240 -0.37 8.73 -27.14
N GLU A 241 -1.31 8.84 -28.08
CA GLU A 241 -0.99 8.77 -29.51
C GLU A 241 0.06 9.84 -29.83
N LEU A 242 1.15 9.43 -30.47
CA LEU A 242 2.11 10.36 -31.06
C LEU A 242 1.35 11.11 -32.15
N ALA A 243 1.17 12.42 -31.99
CA ALA A 243 0.99 13.26 -33.17
C ALA A 243 2.32 13.19 -33.92
N VAL A 244 2.43 12.27 -34.86
CA VAL A 244 3.42 12.36 -35.93
C VAL A 244 2.96 13.56 -36.75
N SER A 245 3.59 14.70 -36.51
CA SER A 245 3.59 15.78 -37.50
C SER A 245 4.62 15.34 -38.54
N ASP A 246 4.14 15.05 -39.75
CA ASP A 246 4.96 15.22 -40.95
C ASP A 246 5.46 16.67 -41.04
#